data_AF-A0A2D6IYU3-F1
#
_entry.id   AF-A0A2D6IYU3-F1
#
_cell.length_a   1.000
_cell.length_b   1.000
_cell.length_c   1.000
_cell.angle_alpha   90.00
_cell.angle_beta   90.00
_cell.angle_gamma   90.00
#
_symmetry.space_group_name_H-M   'P 1'
#
loop_
_entity.id
_entity.type
_entity.pdbx_description
1 polymer ?
#
loop_
_entity_poly.entity_id
_entity_poly.type
_entity_poly.pdbx_seq_one_letter_code
_entity_poly.pdbx_strand_id
1 'polypeptide(L)'
;MKNLSRLGRVLRFIIPCCLLAVVAVADDDNKTGSDANAGEDVLLEKCAQTNQIRHTSIVDDQTILFYMNQQKIFVNQLPHRCGGLRIAGAFSYRLTNSRLCDIDTIKVVRTFGGRLDTGPSCGLGKFRLVTEEEVAQLRNKDDEKSPQDSEPAETTDQG
;
A
#
# COMPACT_ATOMS: atom_id res chain seq x y z
N MET A 1 34.06 -8.32 -10.76
CA MET A 1 33.99 -7.54 -9.50
C MET A 1 32.89 -8.13 -8.64
N LYS A 2 33.22 -9.10 -7.79
CA LYS A 2 32.33 -9.62 -6.74
C LYS A 2 33.15 -9.67 -5.46
N ASN A 3 32.62 -8.98 -4.48
CA ASN A 3 33.28 -8.52 -3.28
C ASN A 3 33.56 -9.65 -2.29
N LEU A 4 34.62 -9.41 -1.54
CA LEU A 4 35.07 -10.07 -0.32
C LEU A 4 33.95 -10.59 0.57
N SER A 5 34.10 -11.85 0.99
CA SER A 5 33.62 -12.30 2.29
C SER A 5 34.53 -13.38 2.86
N ARG A 6 35.31 -12.93 3.85
CA ARG A 6 35.55 -13.57 5.15
C ARG A 6 36.47 -14.79 5.26
N LEU A 7 37.48 -14.54 6.10
CA LEU A 7 38.07 -15.45 7.09
C LEU A 7 38.89 -16.62 6.54
N GLY A 8 40.16 -16.31 6.28
CA GLY A 8 41.23 -17.29 6.40
C GLY A 8 41.27 -17.84 7.83
N ARG A 9 40.79 -19.09 7.99
CA ARG A 9 41.19 -19.95 9.10
C ARG A 9 42.34 -20.80 8.63
N VAL A 10 43.51 -20.45 9.17
CA VAL A 10 44.72 -21.25 9.21
C VAL A 10 44.37 -22.61 9.79
N LEU A 11 44.72 -23.68 9.08
CA LEU A 11 45.65 -24.72 9.56
C LEU A 11 45.34 -26.03 8.84
N ARG A 12 46.24 -26.36 7.90
CA ARG A 12 46.39 -27.69 7.31
C ARG A 12 46.57 -28.70 8.45
N PHE A 13 45.56 -29.53 8.68
CA PHE A 13 45.75 -30.84 9.29
C PHE A 13 45.41 -31.89 8.24
N ILE A 14 46.48 -32.52 7.77
CA ILE A 14 46.47 -33.75 7.00
C ILE A 14 45.83 -34.82 7.91
N ILE A 15 44.60 -35.23 7.59
CA ILE A 15 43.95 -36.37 8.24
C ILE A 15 43.76 -37.45 7.16
N PRO A 16 44.32 -38.66 7.36
CA PRO A 16 44.46 -39.67 6.32
C PRO A 16 43.19 -40.48 6.09
N CYS A 17 43.13 -40.97 4.86
CA CYS A 17 42.35 -42.08 4.31
C CYS A 17 41.95 -43.16 5.34
N CYS A 18 40.64 -43.33 5.58
CA CYS A 18 39.91 -44.61 5.44
C CYS A 18 38.55 -44.57 6.16
N LEU A 19 37.51 -44.94 5.39
CA LEU A 19 36.25 -45.55 5.80
C LEU A 19 35.40 -44.82 6.85
N LEU A 20 34.27 -44.26 6.41
CA LEU A 20 32.94 -44.56 6.97
C LEU A 20 31.86 -44.03 6.01
N ALA A 21 31.02 -44.96 5.54
CA ALA A 21 29.73 -44.84 4.86
C ALA A 21 29.40 -43.52 4.11
N VAL A 22 29.31 -43.62 2.78
CA VAL A 22 28.49 -42.69 1.99
C VAL A 22 27.05 -42.87 2.45
N VAL A 23 26.51 -41.89 3.15
CA VAL A 23 25.06 -41.73 3.31
C VAL A 23 24.58 -41.08 2.01
N ALA A 24 23.92 -41.85 1.15
CA ALA A 24 23.12 -41.28 0.08
C ALA A 24 21.84 -40.74 0.73
N VAL A 25 21.76 -39.42 0.90
CA VAL A 25 20.46 -38.75 1.10
C VAL A 25 19.87 -38.60 -0.30
N ALA A 26 18.78 -39.31 -0.57
CA ALA A 26 17.91 -39.01 -1.69
C ALA A 26 17.00 -37.87 -1.22
N ASP A 27 17.16 -36.69 -1.84
CA ASP A 27 16.21 -35.59 -1.69
C ASP A 27 14.93 -36.00 -2.44
N ASP A 28 13.84 -36.23 -1.71
CA ASP A 28 12.53 -36.43 -2.31
C ASP A 28 12.01 -35.05 -2.73
N ASP A 29 12.03 -34.77 -4.03
CA ASP A 29 11.39 -33.61 -4.65
C ASP A 29 9.87 -33.70 -4.43
N ASN A 30 9.40 -33.37 -3.22
CA ASN A 30 8.00 -33.14 -2.93
C ASN A 30 7.57 -31.85 -3.62
N LYS A 31 7.24 -31.96 -4.91
CA LYS A 31 6.41 -30.99 -5.62
C LYS A 31 4.99 -31.03 -5.05
N THR A 32 4.85 -30.46 -3.86
CA THR A 32 3.61 -29.79 -3.51
C THR A 32 3.55 -28.55 -4.39
N GLY A 33 2.87 -28.70 -5.53
CA GLY A 33 2.35 -27.58 -6.28
C GLY A 33 1.40 -26.80 -5.38
N SER A 34 1.97 -25.88 -4.61
CA SER A 34 1.25 -24.76 -4.07
C SER A 34 1.24 -23.72 -5.17
N ASP A 35 0.09 -23.56 -5.81
CA ASP A 35 -0.21 -22.39 -6.61
C ASP A 35 0.17 -21.15 -5.80
N ALA A 36 1.30 -20.55 -6.14
CA ALA A 36 1.77 -19.32 -5.54
C ALA A 36 0.93 -18.18 -6.12
N ASN A 37 -0.32 -18.05 -5.67
CA ASN A 37 -0.78 -16.70 -5.37
C ASN A 37 -0.13 -16.36 -4.04
N ALA A 38 1.01 -15.68 -4.11
CA ALA A 38 1.69 -15.13 -2.95
C ALA A 38 0.70 -14.20 -2.25
N GLY A 39 -0.02 -14.73 -1.27
CA GLY A 39 -0.69 -13.94 -0.26
C GLY A 39 0.40 -13.27 0.54
N GLU A 40 0.86 -12.10 0.08
CA GLU A 40 1.43 -11.10 0.96
C GLU A 40 0.49 -11.01 2.16
N ASP A 41 1.04 -11.15 3.37
CA ASP A 41 0.27 -10.99 4.60
C ASP A 41 -0.17 -9.53 4.66
N VAL A 42 -1.35 -9.27 4.11
CA VAL A 42 -1.93 -7.94 4.04
C VAL A 42 -2.37 -7.55 5.44
N LEU A 43 -1.48 -6.87 6.15
CA LEU A 43 -1.76 -6.32 7.48
C LEU A 43 -2.84 -5.22 7.36
N LEU A 44 -4.09 -5.61 7.62
CA LEU A 44 -5.25 -4.72 7.67
C LEU A 44 -5.53 -4.28 9.10
N GLU A 45 -5.35 -3.00 9.37
CA GLU A 45 -5.74 -2.34 10.60
C GLU A 45 -7.07 -1.59 10.43
N LYS A 46 -7.92 -1.66 11.46
CA LYS A 46 -9.18 -0.90 11.47
C LYS A 46 -8.97 0.59 11.73
N CYS A 47 -7.89 0.96 12.42
CA CYS A 47 -7.66 2.35 12.82
C CYS A 47 -6.18 2.73 12.83
N ALA A 48 -5.85 3.91 12.32
CA ALA A 48 -4.54 4.54 12.46
C ALA A 48 -4.47 5.43 13.71
N GLN A 49 -3.32 5.47 14.40
CA GLN A 49 -3.11 6.39 15.52
C GLN A 49 -2.81 7.81 15.00
N THR A 50 -3.69 8.77 15.29
CA THR A 50 -3.59 10.14 14.75
C THR A 50 -2.34 10.89 15.19
N ASN A 51 -1.89 10.67 16.43
CA ASN A 51 -0.65 11.25 16.96
C ASN A 51 0.62 10.72 16.28
N GLN A 52 0.53 9.64 15.51
CA GLN A 52 1.65 9.08 14.75
C GLN A 52 1.68 9.55 13.29
N ILE A 53 0.62 10.21 12.80
CA ILE A 53 0.55 10.70 11.43
C ILE A 53 1.51 11.89 11.28
N ARG A 54 2.46 11.78 10.35
CA ARG A 54 3.37 12.87 9.98
C ARG A 54 2.75 13.77 8.92
N HIS A 55 2.18 13.16 7.90
CA HIS A 55 1.47 13.84 6.81
C HIS A 55 0.63 12.82 6.03
N THR A 56 -0.22 13.33 5.15
CA THR A 56 -1.02 12.52 4.24
C THR A 56 -0.72 12.92 2.79
N SER A 57 -0.87 11.98 1.88
CA SER A 57 -0.82 12.24 0.44
C SER A 57 -2.06 11.65 -0.20
N ILE A 58 -2.77 12.47 -0.96
CA ILE A 58 -3.95 12.02 -1.71
C ILE A 58 -3.44 11.42 -3.00
N VAL A 59 -3.58 10.10 -3.13
CA VAL A 59 -3.18 9.39 -4.34
C VAL A 59 -4.22 9.62 -5.39
N ASP A 60 -5.53 9.49 -5.17
CA ASP A 60 -6.61 9.78 -6.13
C ASP A 60 -7.91 10.17 -5.40
N ASP A 61 -9.07 10.20 -6.09
CA ASP A 61 -10.36 10.54 -5.45
C ASP A 61 -10.89 9.45 -4.48
N GLN A 62 -10.20 8.33 -4.35
CA GLN A 62 -10.55 7.14 -3.56
C GLN A 62 -9.35 6.60 -2.73
N THR A 63 -8.11 7.00 -3.01
CA THR A 63 -6.91 6.47 -2.34
C THR A 63 -6.17 7.55 -1.56
N ILE A 64 -5.93 7.30 -0.27
CA ILE A 64 -5.18 8.22 0.61
C ILE A 64 -4.04 7.45 1.28
N LEU A 65 -2.84 8.03 1.25
CA LEU A 65 -1.67 7.56 1.97
C LEU A 65 -1.53 8.32 3.29
N PHE A 66 -1.26 7.58 4.35
CA PHE A 66 -0.96 8.08 5.68
C PHE A 66 0.47 7.70 6.02
N TYR A 67 1.36 8.70 6.03
CA TYR A 67 2.76 8.51 6.40
C TYR A 67 2.88 8.66 7.91
N MET A 68 3.30 7.58 8.56
CA MET A 68 3.37 7.47 10.01
C MET A 68 4.81 7.67 10.49
N ASN A 69 4.95 7.75 11.82
CA ASN A 69 6.23 7.53 12.48
C ASN A 69 6.82 6.15 12.12
N GLN A 70 8.12 5.97 12.34
CA GLN A 70 8.84 4.71 12.10
C GLN A 70 8.79 4.24 10.62
N GLN A 71 8.67 5.19 9.68
CA GLN A 71 8.68 4.92 8.24
C GLN A 71 7.57 3.95 7.77
N LYS A 72 6.49 3.83 8.55
CA LYS A 72 5.31 3.04 8.15
C LYS A 72 4.39 3.88 7.28
N ILE A 73 3.81 3.24 6.28
CA ILE A 73 2.86 3.88 5.36
C ILE A 73 1.60 3.05 5.35
N PHE A 74 0.47 3.69 5.63
CA PHE A 74 -0.84 3.06 5.46
C PHE A 74 -1.54 3.60 4.23
N VAL A 75 -2.05 2.70 3.41
CA VAL A 75 -3.04 3.02 2.37
C VAL A 75 -4.42 2.89 2.98
N ASN A 76 -5.25 3.91 2.78
CA ASN A 76 -6.68 3.85 3.02
C ASN A 76 -7.41 3.98 1.68
N GLN A 77 -8.07 2.91 1.26
CA GLN A 77 -8.95 2.92 0.10
C GLN A 77 -10.37 3.22 0.57
N LEU A 78 -10.92 4.37 0.16
CA LEU A 78 -12.27 4.78 0.50
C LEU A 78 -13.29 3.79 -0.12
N PRO A 79 -14.38 3.43 0.59
CA PRO A 79 -15.39 2.52 0.06
C PRO A 79 -16.05 3.02 -1.23
N HIS A 80 -16.13 4.35 -1.38
CA HIS A 80 -16.67 5.02 -2.56
C HIS A 80 -15.77 6.19 -2.96
N ARG A 81 -15.79 6.56 -4.25
CA ARG A 81 -15.10 7.75 -4.75
C ARG A 81 -15.58 8.99 -3.99
N CYS A 82 -14.63 9.79 -3.50
CA CYS A 82 -14.85 11.06 -2.83
C CYS A 82 -14.62 12.22 -3.80
N GLY A 83 -15.70 12.75 -4.37
CA GLY A 83 -15.63 13.70 -5.49
C GLY A 83 -14.72 14.91 -5.25
N GLY A 84 -13.69 15.03 -6.11
CA GLY A 84 -12.72 16.13 -6.15
C GLY A 84 -11.80 16.21 -4.93
N LEU A 85 -11.59 15.09 -4.25
CA LEU A 85 -10.59 14.93 -3.19
C LEU A 85 -9.17 15.18 -3.74
N ARG A 86 -8.82 14.62 -4.90
CA ARG A 86 -7.51 14.82 -5.55
C ARG A 86 -7.27 16.29 -5.88
N ILE A 87 -8.23 16.92 -6.55
CA ILE A 87 -8.12 18.30 -7.03
C ILE A 87 -8.03 19.27 -5.84
N ALA A 88 -8.78 19.01 -4.77
CA ALA A 88 -8.74 19.80 -3.56
C ALA A 88 -7.37 19.70 -2.84
N GLY A 89 -6.73 18.53 -2.90
CA GLY A 89 -5.42 18.29 -2.29
C GLY A 89 -5.44 18.28 -0.75
N ALA A 90 -6.61 18.49 -0.13
CA ALA A 90 -6.77 18.56 1.32
C ALA A 90 -8.13 18.05 1.78
N PHE A 91 -8.15 17.55 3.02
CA PHE A 91 -9.36 17.13 3.72
C PHE A 91 -9.22 17.35 5.22
N SER A 92 -10.35 17.47 5.89
CA SER A 92 -10.48 17.38 7.34
C SER A 92 -11.04 16.01 7.71
N TYR A 93 -10.87 15.57 8.96
CA TYR A 93 -11.43 14.32 9.46
C TYR A 93 -12.14 14.52 10.80
N ARG A 94 -13.18 13.72 11.04
CA ARG A 94 -13.88 13.65 12.32
C ARG A 94 -13.59 12.32 12.97
N LEU A 95 -13.02 12.35 14.17
CA LEU A 95 -12.69 11.15 14.92
C LEU A 95 -13.86 10.73 15.81
N THR A 96 -14.21 9.44 15.80
CA THR A 96 -15.15 8.84 16.76
C THR A 96 -14.45 8.55 18.09
N ASN A 97 -13.13 8.33 18.08
CA ASN A 97 -12.31 8.11 19.28
C ASN A 97 -10.93 8.79 19.13
N SER A 98 -9.93 8.45 19.94
CA SER A 98 -8.57 9.02 19.83
C SER A 98 -7.73 8.47 18.66
N ARG A 99 -8.34 7.76 17.71
CA ARG A 99 -7.74 7.16 16.51
C ARG A 99 -8.61 7.50 15.30
N LEU A 100 -8.04 7.39 14.11
CA LEU A 100 -8.77 7.52 12.85
C LEU A 100 -9.12 6.11 12.35
N CYS A 101 -10.40 5.77 12.34
CA CYS A 101 -10.90 4.42 12.05
C CYS A 101 -11.62 4.32 10.70
N ASP A 102 -11.86 3.10 10.25
CA ASP A 102 -12.69 2.76 9.08
C ASP A 102 -14.16 3.21 9.23
N ILE A 103 -14.63 3.43 10.45
CA ILE A 103 -15.96 3.99 10.74
C ILE A 103 -15.99 5.53 10.72
N ASP A 104 -14.83 6.19 10.65
CA ASP A 104 -14.74 7.64 10.65
C ASP A 104 -14.95 8.22 9.25
N THR A 105 -15.10 9.54 9.18
CA THR A 105 -15.35 10.26 7.93
C THR A 105 -14.33 11.36 7.71
N ILE A 106 -13.96 11.54 6.44
CA ILE A 106 -13.25 12.71 5.96
C ILE A 106 -14.22 13.68 5.30
N LYS A 107 -13.84 14.95 5.23
CA LYS A 107 -14.54 15.97 4.46
C LYS A 107 -13.55 16.77 3.65
N VAL A 108 -13.76 16.83 2.34
CA VAL A 108 -12.87 17.54 1.41
C VAL A 108 -12.79 19.02 1.78
N VAL A 109 -11.60 19.59 1.82
CA VAL A 109 -11.39 21.02 2.14
C VAL A 109 -10.88 21.71 0.87
N ARG A 110 -11.62 22.74 0.44
CA ARG A 110 -11.33 23.51 -0.77
C ARG A 110 -11.07 24.95 -0.38
N THR A 111 -10.33 25.66 -1.23
CA THR A 111 -10.18 27.11 -1.11
C THR A 111 -10.85 27.77 -2.32
N PHE A 112 -11.85 28.61 -2.07
CA PHE A 112 -12.57 29.34 -3.11
C PHE A 112 -12.68 30.82 -2.71
N GLY A 113 -12.28 31.73 -3.61
CA GLY A 113 -12.31 33.17 -3.33
C GLY A 113 -11.54 33.60 -2.08
N GLY A 114 -10.43 32.90 -1.76
CA GLY A 114 -9.63 33.16 -0.55
C GLY A 114 -10.26 32.69 0.76
N ARG A 115 -11.35 31.91 0.70
CA ARG A 115 -12.03 31.35 1.87
C ARG A 115 -11.95 29.83 1.86
N LEU A 116 -11.88 29.24 3.06
CA LEU A 116 -12.02 27.80 3.23
C LEU A 116 -13.49 27.41 3.05
N ASP A 117 -13.72 26.45 2.17
CA ASP A 117 -15.01 25.82 1.92
C ASP A 117 -14.91 24.31 2.15
N THR A 118 -16.04 23.68 2.50
CA THR A 118 -16.06 22.25 2.81
C THR A 118 -16.93 21.50 1.81
N GLY A 119 -16.31 20.54 1.13
CA GLY A 119 -16.93 19.69 0.12
C GLY A 119 -17.61 18.45 0.72
N PRO A 120 -17.76 17.39 -0.09
CA PRO A 120 -18.46 16.17 0.32
C PRO A 120 -17.78 15.48 1.51
N SER A 121 -18.59 14.72 2.26
CA SER A 121 -18.14 13.85 3.33
C SER A 121 -18.07 12.40 2.84
N CYS A 122 -16.99 11.70 3.14
CA CYS A 122 -16.73 10.35 2.66
C CYS A 122 -16.28 9.46 3.82
N GLY A 123 -16.78 8.23 3.88
CA GLY A 123 -16.33 7.24 4.85
C GLY A 123 -14.91 6.77 4.56
N LEU A 124 -14.17 6.43 5.61
CA LEU A 124 -12.87 5.78 5.48
C LEU A 124 -13.00 4.28 5.22
N GLY A 125 -11.95 3.70 4.68
CA GLY A 125 -11.79 2.25 4.58
C GLY A 125 -10.85 1.71 5.66
N LYS A 126 -10.42 0.47 5.48
CA LYS A 126 -9.37 -0.14 6.31
C LYS A 126 -8.01 0.45 5.98
N PHE A 127 -7.13 0.48 6.97
CA PHE A 127 -5.75 0.90 6.82
C PHE A 127 -4.89 -0.32 6.52
N ARG A 128 -4.20 -0.30 5.39
CA ARG A 128 -3.34 -1.40 4.96
C ARG A 128 -1.89 -0.97 4.99
N LEU A 129 -1.04 -1.70 5.70
CA LEU A 129 0.38 -1.39 5.71
C LEU A 129 0.96 -1.71 4.33
N VAL A 130 1.75 -0.78 3.77
CA VAL A 130 2.38 -0.94 2.45
C VAL A 130 3.85 -0.56 2.48
N THR A 131 4.59 -1.07 1.49
CA THR A 131 5.97 -0.68 1.22
C THR A 131 6.01 0.56 0.32
N GLU A 132 7.16 1.24 0.29
CA GLU A 132 7.36 2.38 -0.62
C GLU A 132 7.28 1.94 -2.11
N GLU A 133 7.69 0.71 -2.42
CA GLU A 133 7.58 0.14 -3.77
C GLU A 133 6.12 0.03 -4.20
N GLU A 134 5.23 -0.40 -3.30
CA GLU A 134 3.81 -0.47 -3.57
C GLU A 134 3.20 0.94 -3.73
N VAL A 135 3.63 1.90 -2.92
CA VAL A 135 3.22 3.31 -3.06
C VAL A 135 3.55 3.86 -4.45
N ALA A 136 4.74 3.55 -4.98
CA ALA A 136 5.11 3.95 -6.33
C ALA A 136 4.17 3.35 -7.39
N GLN A 137 3.78 2.08 -7.23
CA GLN A 137 2.82 1.43 -8.13
C GLN A 137 1.43 2.07 -8.06
N LEU A 138 0.97 2.46 -6.87
CA LEU A 138 -0.34 3.12 -6.70
C LEU A 138 -0.38 4.45 -7.45
N ARG A 139 0.68 5.24 -7.38
CA ARG A 139 0.76 6.53 -8.07
C ARG A 139 0.78 6.39 -9.59
N ASN A 140 1.51 5.41 -10.11
CA ASN A 140 1.59 5.20 -11.56
C ASN A 140 0.24 4.76 -12.19
N LYS A 141 -0.60 4.06 -11.42
CA LYS A 141 -1.92 3.60 -11.90
C LYS A 141 -2.90 4.74 -12.17
N ASP A 142 -2.74 5.88 -11.51
CA ASP A 142 -3.61 7.03 -11.70
C ASP A 142 -3.37 7.75 -13.02
N ASP A 143 -2.11 7.80 -13.45
CA ASP A 143 -1.72 8.48 -14.68
C ASP A 143 -2.25 7.76 -15.93
N GLU A 144 -2.47 6.45 -15.85
CA GLU A 144 -3.03 5.64 -16.94
C GLU A 144 -4.58 5.69 -16.99
N LYS A 145 -5.24 6.19 -15.94
CA LYS A 145 -6.72 6.18 -15.82
C LYS A 145 -7.44 7.36 -16.51
N SER A 146 -6.73 8.19 -17.28
CA SER A 146 -7.36 9.12 -18.24
C SER A 146 -6.88 8.75 -19.64
N PRO A 147 -7.73 8.50 -20.68
CA PRO A 147 -9.18 8.77 -20.82
C PRO A 147 -10.00 7.63 -21.49
N GLN A 148 -11.13 7.21 -20.91
CA GLN A 148 -12.19 6.48 -21.62
C GLN A 148 -13.47 6.44 -20.76
N ASP A 149 -14.15 7.58 -20.65
CA ASP A 149 -15.55 7.71 -20.22
C ASP A 149 -16.05 9.09 -20.70
N SER A 150 -15.89 9.34 -21.99
CA SER A 150 -16.73 10.30 -22.70
C SER A 150 -17.66 9.48 -23.58
N GLU A 151 -18.64 8.81 -22.97
CA GLU A 151 -19.81 8.40 -23.73
C GLU A 151 -20.71 9.65 -23.83
N PRO A 152 -20.87 10.25 -25.02
CA PRO A 152 -21.73 11.40 -25.21
C PRO A 152 -23.19 10.98 -25.09
N ALA A 153 -23.99 11.90 -24.55
CA ALA A 153 -25.43 11.81 -24.41
C ALA A 153 -26.12 11.25 -25.67
N GLU A 154 -26.83 10.13 -25.53
CA GLU A 154 -27.83 9.73 -26.50
C GLU A 154 -29.11 10.54 -26.23
N THR A 155 -29.28 11.62 -26.98
CA THR A 155 -30.57 12.30 -27.14
C THR A 155 -31.42 11.45 -28.08
N THR A 156 -32.46 10.81 -27.54
CA THR A 156 -33.54 10.25 -28.36
C THR A 156 -34.58 11.35 -28.55
N ASP A 157 -34.48 12.05 -29.68
CA ASP A 157 -35.58 12.79 -30.30
C ASP A 157 -36.03 11.99 -31.53
N GLN A 158 -37.29 11.55 -31.56
CA GLN A 158 -37.99 11.12 -32.78
C GLN A 158 -39.47 10.86 -32.52
N GLY A 159 -40.33 11.64 -33.19
CA GLY A 159 -41.66 11.21 -33.63
C GLY A 159 -42.85 11.97 -33.06
#